data_AF-A0A7Y7SVP6-F1
#
_entry.id   AF-A0A7Y7SVP6-F1
#
_cell.length_a   1.000
_cell.length_b   1.000
_cell.length_c   1.000
_cell.angle_alpha   90.00
_cell.angle_beta   90.00
_cell.angle_gamma   90.00
#
_symmetry.space_group_name_H-M   'P 1'
#
loop_
_entity.id
_entity.type
_entity.pdbx_description
1 polymer ?
#
loop_
_entity_poly.entity_id
_entity_poly.type
_entity_poly.pdbx_seq_one_letter_code
_entity_poly.pdbx_strand_id
1 'polypeptide(L)'
;QKMNFGLDLVVVDHLGLVDVDDARANAVQRISEITRQLKLLAKELDVPVIALSQLNRQLEQRPNKRPTPSDLRDSGSIEQDADMIVFVYRDEVYEPNTQFRGIAEIIIGAARGIQPCTVR
;
A
#
# COMPACT_ATOMS: atom_id res chain seq x y z
N GLN A 1 -0.83 16.31 29.74
CA GLN A 1 -1.52 15.04 30.02
C GLN A 1 -2.04 14.46 28.70
N LYS A 2 -1.36 13.45 28.12
CA LYS A 2 -1.86 12.52 27.07
C LYS A 2 -0.76 11.51 26.66
N MET A 3 -0.10 10.86 27.62
CA MET A 3 0.83 9.74 27.35
C MET A 3 0.54 8.52 28.23
N ASN A 4 -0.75 8.18 28.39
CA ASN A 4 -1.19 6.99 29.15
C ASN A 4 -1.94 5.97 28.28
N PHE A 5 -1.93 6.14 26.95
CA PHE A 5 -2.38 5.11 26.03
C PHE A 5 -1.16 4.76 25.17
N GLY A 6 -0.75 3.50 25.20
CA GLY A 6 0.28 2.99 24.30
C GLY A 6 -0.15 3.22 22.85
N LEU A 7 0.81 3.46 21.97
CA LEU A 7 0.54 3.46 20.54
C LEU A 7 0.41 2.00 20.12
N ASP A 8 -0.68 1.65 19.45
CA ASP A 8 -0.96 0.27 19.01
C ASP A 8 -0.98 0.11 17.48
N LEU A 9 -1.15 1.21 16.73
CA LEU A 9 -1.25 1.21 15.27
C LEU A 9 -0.92 2.60 14.72
N VAL A 10 -0.20 2.63 13.61
CA VAL A 10 0.00 3.85 12.80
C VAL A 10 -0.64 3.66 11.43
N VAL A 11 -1.43 4.63 10.99
CA VAL A 11 -2.01 4.66 9.64
C VAL A 11 -1.58 5.94 8.93
N VAL A 12 -1.06 5.81 7.71
CA VAL A 12 -0.60 6.93 6.87
C VAL A 12 -1.45 7.00 5.60
N ASP A 13 -2.24 8.07 5.46
CA ASP A 13 -3.05 8.39 4.28
C ASP A 13 -2.59 9.71 3.64
N HIS A 14 -1.80 9.70 2.56
CA HIS A 14 -1.17 8.58 1.84
C HIS A 14 0.31 8.90 1.59
N LEU A 15 1.11 7.91 1.21
CA LEU A 15 2.57 8.04 1.03
C LEU A 15 2.98 9.23 0.14
N GLY A 16 2.16 9.59 -0.84
CA GLY A 16 2.43 10.68 -1.77
C GLY A 16 2.39 12.09 -1.15
N LEU A 17 1.90 12.23 0.09
CA LEU A 17 1.82 13.51 0.82
C LEU A 17 2.89 13.64 1.91
N VAL A 18 3.72 12.62 2.11
CA VAL A 18 4.80 12.67 3.09
C VAL A 18 5.99 13.40 2.45
N ASP A 19 6.40 14.49 3.08
CA ASP A 19 7.58 15.25 2.66
C ASP A 19 8.87 14.57 3.12
N VAL A 20 9.92 14.70 2.31
CA VAL A 20 11.29 14.36 2.69
C VAL A 20 12.16 15.60 2.59
N ASP A 21 13.19 15.67 3.43
CA ASP A 21 14.05 16.85 3.55
C ASP A 21 14.86 17.15 2.28
N ASP A 22 15.09 16.16 1.41
CA ASP A 22 15.81 16.36 0.15
C ASP A 22 14.91 16.89 -0.97
N ALA A 23 14.90 18.21 -1.13
CA ALA A 23 14.19 18.90 -2.20
C ALA A 23 14.62 18.49 -3.63
N ARG A 24 15.77 17.81 -3.80
CA ARG A 24 16.25 17.33 -5.11
C ARG A 24 15.87 15.88 -5.38
N ALA A 25 15.34 15.15 -4.40
CA ALA A 25 14.97 13.76 -4.56
C ALA A 25 13.82 13.61 -5.57
N ASN A 26 14.02 12.73 -6.55
CA ASN A 26 12.96 12.36 -7.48
C ASN A 26 11.90 11.50 -6.77
N ALA A 27 10.73 11.32 -7.38
CA ALA A 27 9.61 10.62 -6.75
C ALA A 27 9.97 9.20 -6.25
N VAL A 28 10.78 8.46 -7.02
CA VAL A 28 11.26 7.12 -6.66
C VAL A 28 12.08 7.17 -5.36
N GLN A 29 13.04 8.09 -5.29
CA GLN A 29 13.91 8.25 -4.13
C GLN A 29 13.11 8.65 -2.88
N ARG A 30 12.17 9.59 -3.02
CA ARG A 30 11.29 10.01 -1.91
C ARG A 30 10.49 8.84 -1.37
N ILE A 31 9.80 8.09 -2.24
CA ILE A 31 9.00 6.93 -1.82
C ILE A 31 9.88 5.89 -1.12
N SER A 32 11.06 5.62 -1.66
CA SER A 32 12.01 4.65 -1.09
C SER A 32 12.52 5.08 0.29
N GLU A 33 12.71 6.38 0.51
CA GLU A 33 13.10 6.91 1.81
C GLU A 33 11.94 6.83 2.81
N ILE A 34 10.73 7.23 2.41
CA ILE A 34 9.53 7.18 3.25
C ILE A 34 9.25 5.74 3.69
N THR A 35 9.21 4.77 2.78
CA THR A 35 8.91 3.38 3.13
C THR A 35 9.94 2.78 4.07
N ARG A 36 11.22 3.07 3.85
CA ARG A 36 12.29 2.67 4.76
C ARG A 36 12.13 3.27 6.15
N GLN A 37 11.83 4.57 6.24
CA GLN A 37 11.62 5.24 7.52
C GLN A 37 10.40 4.68 8.26
N LEU A 38 9.30 4.42 7.56
CA LEU A 38 8.12 3.79 8.14
C LEU A 38 8.41 2.37 8.65
N LYS A 39 9.25 1.60 7.94
CA LYS A 39 9.69 0.27 8.40
C LYS A 39 10.55 0.34 9.65
N LEU A 40 11.43 1.35 9.75
CA LEU A 40 12.23 1.59 10.96
C LEU A 40 11.33 2.02 12.13
N LEU A 41 10.38 2.93 11.88
CA LEU A 41 9.40 3.38 12.88
C LEU A 41 8.58 2.22 13.43
N ALA A 42 8.10 1.33 12.56
CA ALA A 42 7.35 0.13 12.96
C ALA A 42 8.16 -0.76 13.93
N LYS A 43 9.46 -0.91 13.65
CA LYS A 43 10.37 -1.71 14.48
C LYS A 43 10.75 -1.01 15.78
N GLU A 44 10.94 0.30 15.76
CA GLU A 44 11.32 1.09 16.94
C GLU A 44 10.17 1.16 17.95
N LEU A 45 8.96 1.37 17.46
CA LEU A 45 7.76 1.49 18.29
C LEU A 45 7.10 0.14 18.60
N ASP A 46 7.53 -0.93 17.91
CA ASP A 46 6.93 -2.27 17.97
C ASP A 46 5.42 -2.28 17.69
N VAL A 47 5.00 -1.50 16.67
CA VAL A 47 3.60 -1.38 16.25
C VAL A 47 3.45 -1.62 14.75
N PRO A 48 2.31 -2.18 14.31
CA PRO A 48 1.96 -2.22 12.90
C PRO A 48 1.87 -0.81 12.30
N VAL A 49 2.41 -0.66 11.09
CA VAL A 49 2.27 0.55 10.28
C VAL A 49 1.56 0.19 8.99
N ILE A 50 0.42 0.83 8.73
CA ILE A 50 -0.34 0.71 7.48
C ILE A 50 -0.15 2.00 6.69
N ALA A 51 0.33 1.88 5.46
CA ALA A 51 0.49 3.02 4.58
C ALA A 51 -0.32 2.83 3.30
N LEU A 52 -1.10 3.86 2.95
CA LEU A 52 -1.87 3.88 1.72
C LEU A 52 -0.98 4.37 0.57
N SER A 53 -1.01 3.64 -0.53
CA SER A 53 -0.32 3.99 -1.78
C SER A 53 -1.31 3.97 -2.94
N GLN A 54 -1.17 4.92 -3.84
CA GLN A 54 -1.95 4.97 -5.07
C GLN A 54 -1.30 4.12 -6.15
N LEU A 55 -2.12 3.52 -7.01
CA LEU A 55 -1.67 2.73 -8.15
C LEU A 55 -1.40 3.63 -9.37
N ASN A 56 -0.56 3.14 -10.28
CA ASN A 56 -0.32 3.76 -11.56
C ASN A 56 -1.62 3.77 -12.40
N ARG A 57 -1.91 4.91 -13.04
CA ARG A 57 -3.08 5.06 -13.96
C ARG A 57 -3.05 4.11 -15.16
N GLN A 58 -1.90 3.50 -15.47
CA GLN A 58 -1.77 2.51 -16.53
C GLN A 58 -2.61 1.25 -16.27
N LEU A 59 -2.94 0.95 -15.00
CA LEU A 59 -3.90 -0.10 -14.64
C LEU A 59 -5.22 0.09 -15.40
N GLU A 60 -5.66 1.34 -15.55
CA GLU A 60 -6.90 1.71 -16.24
C GLU A 60 -6.87 1.46 -17.74
N GLN A 61 -5.72 1.10 -18.33
CA GLN A 61 -5.62 0.76 -19.75
C GLN A 61 -5.60 -0.76 -19.98
N ARG A 62 -5.33 -1.56 -18.95
CA ARG A 62 -5.27 -3.02 -19.04
C ARG A 62 -6.67 -3.63 -19.22
N PRO A 63 -6.81 -4.75 -19.97
CA PRO A 63 -8.06 -5.51 -19.99
C PRO A 63 -8.46 -6.03 -18.61
N ASN A 64 -7.48 -6.54 -17.84
CA ASN A 64 -7.68 -6.98 -16.47
C ASN A 64 -7.28 -5.87 -15.48
N LYS A 65 -8.26 -5.36 -14.75
CA LYS A 65 -8.14 -4.26 -13.76
C LYS A 65 -7.73 -4.73 -12.36
N ARG A 66 -7.48 -6.02 -12.16
CA ARG A 66 -6.98 -6.53 -10.88
C ARG A 66 -5.56 -6.04 -10.62
N PRO A 67 -5.31 -5.31 -9.52
CA PRO A 67 -3.97 -4.80 -9.21
C PRO A 67 -2.96 -5.92 -8.95
N THR A 68 -1.72 -5.66 -9.34
CA THR A 68 -0.53 -6.47 -9.08
C THR A 68 0.59 -5.60 -8.48
N PRO A 69 1.63 -6.18 -7.84
CA PRO A 69 2.77 -5.42 -7.32
C PRO A 69 3.41 -4.44 -8.32
N SER A 70 3.42 -4.80 -9.61
CA SER A 70 3.90 -3.94 -10.71
C SER A 70 3.09 -2.65 -10.90
N ASP A 71 1.85 -2.58 -10.40
CA ASP A 71 1.00 -1.39 -10.51
C ASP A 71 1.31 -0.35 -9.42
N LEU A 72 2.11 -0.71 -8.39
CA LEU A 72 2.63 0.26 -7.44
C LEU A 72 3.58 1.22 -8.18
N ARG A 73 3.40 2.52 -7.95
CA ARG A 73 4.30 3.52 -8.50
C ARG A 73 5.70 3.29 -7.94
N ASP A 74 6.69 3.20 -8.82
CA ASP A 74 8.10 3.10 -8.43
C ASP A 74 8.34 1.89 -7.47
N SER A 75 7.67 0.76 -7.76
CA SER A 75 7.35 -0.39 -6.87
C SER A 75 8.52 -1.10 -6.16
N GLY A 76 9.76 -0.91 -6.60
CA GLY A 76 10.88 -1.74 -6.14
C GLY A 76 11.16 -1.61 -4.64
N SER A 77 11.12 -0.40 -4.10
CA SER A 77 11.38 -0.17 -2.67
C SER A 77 10.20 -0.56 -1.79
N ILE A 78 8.97 -0.22 -2.20
CA ILE A 78 7.75 -0.61 -1.49
C ILE A 78 7.69 -2.13 -1.33
N GLU A 79 7.98 -2.87 -2.40
CA GLU A 79 7.91 -4.34 -2.39
C GLU A 79 8.97 -4.98 -1.48
N GLN A 80 10.15 -4.37 -1.36
CA GLN A 80 11.22 -4.86 -0.50
C GLN A 80 11.01 -4.51 0.98
N ASP A 81 10.48 -3.31 1.25
CA ASP A 81 10.32 -2.78 2.60
C ASP A 81 9.08 -3.32 3.31
N ALA A 82 7.98 -3.54 2.56
CA ALA A 82 6.72 -4.01 3.11
C ALA A 82 6.82 -5.46 3.61
N ASP A 83 6.16 -5.75 4.74
CA ASP A 83 5.95 -7.14 5.17
C ASP A 83 4.77 -7.78 4.43
N MET A 84 3.78 -6.96 4.05
CA MET A 84 2.58 -7.36 3.32
C MET A 84 2.12 -6.23 2.41
N ILE A 85 1.74 -6.58 1.17
CA ILE A 85 1.10 -5.70 0.20
C ILE A 85 -0.31 -6.19 -0.04
N VAL A 86 -1.27 -5.31 0.19
CA VAL A 86 -2.69 -5.59 0.05
C VAL A 86 -3.30 -4.63 -0.96
N PHE A 87 -4.03 -5.18 -1.93
CA PHE A 87 -4.79 -4.40 -2.90
C PHE A 87 -6.28 -4.54 -2.62
N VAL A 88 -7.01 -3.44 -2.84
CA VAL A 88 -8.47 -3.43 -2.81
C VAL A 88 -8.97 -3.43 -4.25
N TYR A 89 -9.83 -4.38 -4.59
CA TYR A 89 -10.46 -4.45 -5.90
C TYR A 89 -11.98 -4.52 -5.76
N ARG A 90 -12.68 -3.74 -6.58
CA ARG A 90 -14.15 -3.74 -6.65
C ARG A 90 -14.56 -3.97 -8.09
N ASP A 91 -15.18 -5.12 -8.34
CA ASP A 91 -15.59 -5.53 -9.69
C ASP A 91 -16.64 -4.56 -10.26
N GLU A 92 -17.57 -4.11 -9.41
CA GLU A 92 -18.66 -3.19 -9.78
C GLU A 92 -18.21 -1.82 -10.28
N VAL A 93 -16.96 -1.41 -9.99
CA VAL A 93 -16.39 -0.17 -10.53
C VAL A 93 -16.12 -0.28 -12.03
N TYR A 94 -15.85 -1.50 -12.51
CA TYR A 94 -15.46 -1.77 -13.89
C TYR A 94 -16.53 -2.53 -14.68
N GLU A 95 -17.38 -3.31 -14.01
CA GLU A 95 -18.49 -4.06 -14.60
C GLU A 95 -19.80 -3.74 -13.84
N PRO A 96 -20.60 -2.77 -14.32
CA PRO A 96 -21.82 -2.34 -13.65
C PRO A 96 -22.87 -3.44 -13.45
N ASN A 97 -22.87 -4.49 -14.28
CA ASN A 97 -23.81 -5.60 -14.20
C ASN A 97 -23.26 -6.82 -13.45
N THR A 98 -22.17 -6.67 -12.71
CA THR A 98 -21.58 -7.76 -11.95
C THR A 98 -22.50 -8.30 -10.86
N GLN A 99 -22.42 -9.61 -10.61
CA GLN A 99 -23.03 -10.25 -9.46
C GLN A 99 -22.34 -9.89 -8.13
N PHE A 100 -21.14 -9.32 -8.17
CA PHE A 100 -20.33 -8.97 -6.99
C PHE A 100 -20.57 -7.52 -6.52
N ARG A 101 -21.80 -7.03 -6.68
CA ARG A 101 -22.18 -5.66 -6.29
C ARG A 101 -22.04 -5.47 -4.78
N GLY A 102 -21.42 -4.35 -4.37
CA GLY A 102 -21.13 -4.03 -2.97
C GLY A 102 -20.03 -4.88 -2.33
N ILE A 103 -19.33 -5.73 -3.09
CA ILE A 103 -18.25 -6.58 -2.59
C ILE A 103 -16.90 -5.96 -2.97
N ALA A 104 -16.03 -5.77 -1.97
CA ALA A 104 -14.64 -5.43 -2.15
C ALA A 104 -13.79 -6.67 -1.88
N GLU A 105 -12.97 -7.06 -2.84
CA GLU A 105 -11.98 -8.11 -2.67
C GLU A 105 -10.69 -7.53 -2.12
N ILE A 106 -10.10 -8.26 -1.19
CA ILE A 106 -8.79 -7.97 -0.61
C ILE A 106 -7.78 -8.95 -1.22
N ILE A 107 -6.89 -8.44 -2.06
CA ILE A 107 -5.88 -9.24 -2.75
C ILE A 107 -4.56 -9.08 -2.00
N ILE A 108 -4.06 -10.17 -1.41
CA ILE A 108 -2.72 -10.21 -0.84
C ILE A 108 -1.75 -10.46 -2.00
N GLY A 109 -1.09 -9.39 -2.46
CA GLY A 109 -0.22 -9.44 -3.64
C GLY A 109 1.19 -9.92 -3.33
N ALA A 110 1.69 -9.61 -2.14
CA ALA A 110 2.97 -10.10 -1.62
C ALA A 110 2.90 -10.13 -0.09
N ALA A 111 3.44 -11.17 0.53
CA ALA A 111 3.54 -11.29 1.98
C ALA A 111 4.65 -12.26 2.35
N ARG A 112 5.39 -11.97 3.43
CA ARG A 112 6.44 -12.88 3.90
C ARG A 112 5.84 -14.19 4.42
N GLY A 113 6.22 -15.30 3.80
CA GLY A 113 5.80 -16.64 4.23
C GLY A 113 4.36 -17.02 3.86
N ILE A 114 3.67 -16.22 3.05
CA ILE A 114 2.29 -16.48 2.62
C ILE A 114 2.22 -16.40 1.09
N GLN A 115 1.56 -17.36 0.46
CA GLN A 115 1.31 -17.30 -0.98
C GLN A 115 0.26 -16.24 -1.29
N PRO A 116 0.41 -15.49 -2.41
CA PRO A 116 -0.60 -14.54 -2.85
C PRO A 116 -1.99 -15.18 -2.92
N CYS A 117 -2.99 -14.51 -2.37
CA CYS A 117 -4.36 -15.01 -2.32
C CYS A 117 -5.37 -13.87 -2.36
N THR A 118 -6.66 -14.20 -2.49
CA THR A 118 -7.76 -13.23 -2.49
C THR A 118 -8.76 -13.61 -1.41
N VAL A 119 -9.13 -12.62 -0.60
CA VAL A 119 -10.16 -12.72 0.43
C VAL A 119 -11.37 -11.91 -0.02
N ARG A 120 -12.57 -12.44 0.20
CA ARG A 120 -13.86 -11.84 -0.16
C ARG A 120 -14.75 -11.72 1.06
#